data_AF-A0A8C8IQW7-F1
#
_entry.id   AF-A0A8C8IQW7-F1
#
_cell.length_a   1.000
_cell.length_b   1.000
_cell.length_c   1.000
_cell.angle_alpha   90.00
_cell.angle_beta   90.00
_cell.angle_gamma   90.00
#
_symmetry.space_group_name_H-M   'P 1'
#
loop_
_entity.id
_entity.type
_entity.pdbx_description
1 polymer ?
#
loop_
_entity_poly.entity_id
_entity_poly.type
_entity_poly.pdbx_seq_one_letter_code
_entity_poly.pdbx_strand_id
1 'polypeptide(L)'
;MYRSTDQTDKTKVTCIRNRADVLYDFKVSFFTMGQLPNFPWNFLERELENDSSSEMILDILNQTCLHPLCCKHPPSVRYRRLFLSQLIKRHEASGREPLDELYDCYKSYLLPCGEAVSLSESTAVISEGTTGLVTWEAALYLAEWALENTHAFTDRTVLELGSGVGLTGIAVCRSCSPSSYMFSDCHLSVLHRLRDNVQLNGLDNQNSPRVSVEHLDWEEVTEKQLREIGAATVIAAGRNMVWLYSIQSVKLKILFKGNVPSVGDFFTINTAYVNSVKNDLYICISGIQHEVMTGPVTHVFFYNRQATIEMIKLYV
;
A
#
# COMPACT_ATOMS: atom_id res chain seq x y z
N MET A 1 73.63 5.61 37.56
CA MET A 1 72.56 4.62 37.31
C MET A 1 71.25 5.40 37.22
N TYR A 2 70.94 5.92 36.03
CA TYR A 2 69.69 6.66 35.76
C TYR A 2 68.57 5.64 35.54
N ARG A 3 67.48 5.72 36.32
CA ARG A 3 66.19 5.09 35.98
C ARG A 3 65.18 6.19 35.74
N SER A 4 64.90 6.40 34.45
CA SER A 4 63.68 7.05 33.98
C SER A 4 62.55 6.01 34.05
N THR A 5 61.46 6.37 34.69
CA THR A 5 60.16 5.72 34.49
C THR A 5 59.19 6.81 34.11
N ASP A 6 59.17 7.09 32.81
CA ASP A 6 58.19 7.92 32.15
C ASP A 6 56.86 7.17 32.12
N GLN A 7 55.91 7.65 32.93
CA GLN A 7 54.55 7.12 33.01
C GLN A 7 53.73 7.88 31.97
N THR A 8 53.79 7.47 30.70
CA THR A 8 52.89 8.00 29.67
C THR A 8 51.50 7.43 29.88
N ASP A 9 50.64 8.26 30.46
CA ASP A 9 49.19 8.12 30.50
C ASP A 9 48.65 8.05 29.06
N LYS A 10 48.28 6.84 28.61
CA LYS A 10 47.58 6.64 27.35
C LYS A 10 46.10 6.88 27.59
N THR A 11 45.71 8.13 27.59
CA THR A 11 44.30 8.53 27.46
C THR A 11 43.84 8.08 26.06
N LYS A 12 43.11 6.95 26.00
CA LYS A 12 42.34 6.58 24.80
C LYS A 12 41.28 7.66 24.61
N VAL A 13 41.57 8.63 23.75
CA VAL A 13 40.57 9.53 23.20
C VAL A 13 39.68 8.68 22.29
N THR A 14 38.63 8.10 22.86
CA THR A 14 37.54 7.53 22.09
C THR A 14 36.82 8.73 21.48
N CYS A 15 37.19 9.12 20.26
CA CYS A 15 36.48 10.15 19.52
C CYS A 15 35.03 9.68 19.38
N ILE A 16 34.12 10.34 20.10
CA ILE A 16 32.68 10.18 19.90
C ILE A 16 32.42 10.77 18.51
N ARG A 17 32.38 9.90 17.49
CA ARG A 17 31.99 10.31 16.14
C ARG A 17 30.60 10.88 16.21
N ASN A 18 30.40 12.10 15.69
CA ASN A 18 29.08 12.70 15.62
C ASN A 18 28.29 12.11 14.42
N ARG A 19 26.96 12.26 14.44
CA ARG A 19 26.06 11.76 13.38
C ARG A 19 26.45 12.24 11.97
N ALA A 20 26.87 13.51 11.84
CA ALA A 20 27.23 14.11 10.56
C ALA A 20 28.48 13.45 9.93
N ASP A 21 29.50 13.15 10.72
CA ASP A 21 30.72 12.47 10.26
C ASP A 21 30.40 11.07 9.74
N VAL A 22 29.51 10.35 10.42
CA VAL A 22 29.08 9.01 10.02
C VAL A 22 28.29 9.04 8.71
N LEU A 23 27.35 9.99 8.57
CA LEU A 23 26.61 10.18 7.32
C LEU A 23 27.54 10.55 6.15
N TYR A 24 28.55 11.36 6.41
CA TYR A 24 29.58 11.68 5.42
C TYR A 24 30.40 10.45 5.02
N ASP A 25 30.81 9.60 5.98
CA ASP A 25 31.51 8.34 5.72
C ASP A 25 30.65 7.39 4.85
N PHE A 26 29.35 7.27 5.14
CA PHE A 26 28.39 6.50 4.33
C PHE A 26 28.34 7.02 2.90
N LYS A 27 28.18 8.34 2.73
CA LYS A 27 28.14 9.00 1.41
C LYS A 27 29.37 8.71 0.58
N VAL A 28 30.56 9.02 1.12
CA VAL A 28 31.82 8.88 0.39
C VAL A 28 32.08 7.41 0.05
N SER A 29 31.88 6.51 1.01
CA SER A 29 32.08 5.07 0.80
C SER A 29 31.12 4.50 -0.24
N PHE A 30 29.85 4.95 -0.24
CA PHE A 30 28.84 4.52 -1.21
C PHE A 30 29.18 4.94 -2.64
N PHE A 31 29.50 6.23 -2.86
CA PHE A 31 29.79 6.74 -4.19
C PHE A 31 31.13 6.26 -4.76
N THR A 32 32.08 5.90 -3.89
CA THR A 32 33.35 5.26 -4.29
C THR A 32 33.26 3.75 -4.45
N MET A 33 32.07 3.16 -4.23
CA MET A 33 31.82 1.72 -4.22
C MET A 33 32.75 0.94 -3.26
N GLY A 34 33.03 1.53 -2.09
CA GLY A 34 33.84 0.92 -1.04
C GLY A 34 33.31 -0.44 -0.60
N GLN A 35 34.17 -1.31 -0.08
CA GLN A 35 33.75 -2.64 0.37
C GLN A 35 32.74 -2.54 1.51
N LEU A 36 31.59 -3.21 1.36
CA LEU A 36 30.49 -3.12 2.32
C LEU A 36 30.89 -3.38 3.78
N PRO A 37 31.74 -4.36 4.13
CA PRO A 37 32.16 -4.57 5.51
C PRO A 37 32.85 -3.37 6.19
N ASN A 38 33.40 -2.44 5.41
CA ASN A 38 34.18 -1.31 5.92
C ASN A 38 33.33 -0.07 6.26
N PHE A 39 32.02 -0.11 5.99
CA PHE A 39 31.12 0.97 6.37
C PHE A 39 30.97 1.05 7.89
N PRO A 40 30.60 2.22 8.44
CA PRO A 40 30.45 2.42 9.88
C PRO A 40 29.15 1.80 10.45
N TRP A 41 28.90 0.52 10.15
CA TRP A 41 27.70 -0.22 10.55
C TRP A 41 27.49 -0.27 12.06
N ASN A 42 28.56 -0.46 12.85
CA ASN A 42 28.47 -0.50 14.30
C ASN A 42 27.95 0.81 14.91
N PHE A 43 28.08 1.93 14.19
CA PHE A 43 27.46 3.18 14.62
C PHE A 43 25.96 3.17 14.34
N LEU A 44 25.57 2.78 13.11
CA LEU A 44 24.17 2.61 12.76
C LEU A 44 23.45 1.65 13.73
N GLU A 45 24.05 0.51 14.04
CA GLU A 45 23.47 -0.48 14.96
C GLU A 45 23.26 0.12 16.38
N ARG A 46 24.20 0.92 16.88
CA ARG A 46 24.05 1.62 18.17
C ARG A 46 22.98 2.71 18.14
N GLU A 47 22.89 3.48 17.06
CA GLU A 47 21.81 4.47 16.91
C GLU A 47 20.45 3.78 16.81
N LEU A 48 20.36 2.65 16.11
CA LEU A 48 19.17 1.81 16.05
C LEU A 48 18.84 1.11 17.39
N GLU A 49 19.74 1.09 18.36
CA GLU A 49 19.42 0.66 19.74
C GLU A 49 18.88 1.83 20.58
N ASN A 50 19.39 3.06 20.35
CA ASN A 50 19.14 4.22 21.20
C ASN A 50 18.00 5.14 20.75
N ASP A 51 17.76 5.27 19.44
CA ASP A 51 16.78 6.17 18.84
C ASP A 51 15.49 5.39 18.55
N SER A 52 14.32 5.87 18.97
CA SER A 52 13.03 5.22 18.66
C SER A 52 12.64 5.39 17.17
N SER A 53 13.20 6.37 16.48
CA SER A 53 12.86 6.73 15.12
C SER A 53 13.82 6.09 14.11
N SER A 54 13.31 5.57 12.99
CA SER A 54 14.14 5.04 11.88
C SER A 54 14.87 6.16 11.10
N GLU A 55 14.99 7.36 11.67
CA GLU A 55 15.53 8.58 11.03
C GLU A 55 16.97 8.41 10.54
N MET A 56 17.81 7.69 11.29
CA MET A 56 19.21 7.49 10.89
C MET A 56 19.33 6.74 9.56
N ILE A 57 18.42 5.80 9.29
CA ILE A 57 18.41 5.07 8.01
C ILE A 57 17.96 6.00 6.89
N LEU A 58 16.94 6.81 7.13
CA LEU A 58 16.47 7.80 6.17
C LEU A 58 17.57 8.80 5.81
N ASP A 59 18.32 9.29 6.80
CA ASP A 59 19.48 10.15 6.58
C ASP A 59 20.55 9.47 5.72
N ILE A 60 20.86 8.19 6.00
CA ILE A 60 21.80 7.41 5.18
C ILE A 60 21.28 7.28 3.74
N LEU A 61 20.00 6.97 3.55
CA LEU A 61 19.39 6.86 2.21
C LEU A 61 19.49 8.19 1.45
N ASN A 62 19.18 9.31 2.09
CA ASN A 62 19.29 10.66 1.54
C ASN A 62 20.73 11.04 1.17
N GLN A 63 21.73 10.54 1.89
CA GLN A 63 23.14 10.74 1.54
C GLN A 63 23.68 9.72 0.53
N THR A 64 22.92 8.69 0.17
CA THR A 64 23.36 7.58 -0.70
C THR A 64 22.41 7.33 -1.87
N CYS A 65 21.49 6.36 -1.76
CA CYS A 65 20.64 5.91 -2.85
C CYS A 65 19.66 6.98 -3.36
N LEU A 66 19.18 7.85 -2.48
CA LEU A 66 18.25 8.94 -2.79
C LEU A 66 18.97 10.28 -3.08
N HIS A 67 20.29 10.32 -2.94
CA HIS A 67 21.05 11.53 -3.19
C HIS A 67 21.00 11.93 -4.68
N PRO A 68 20.87 13.22 -5.05
CA PRO A 68 20.75 13.66 -6.44
C PRO A 68 21.86 13.18 -7.37
N LEU A 69 23.08 13.01 -6.84
CA LEU A 69 24.21 12.42 -7.57
C LEU A 69 23.96 10.97 -7.97
N CYS A 70 23.29 10.16 -7.13
CA CYS A 70 22.94 8.78 -7.44
C CYS A 70 21.89 8.73 -8.56
N CYS A 71 20.94 9.67 -8.58
CA CYS A 71 19.97 9.77 -9.66
C CYS A 71 20.63 10.09 -11.01
N LYS A 72 21.67 10.93 -11.02
CA LYS A 72 22.36 11.35 -12.25
C LYS A 72 23.46 10.37 -12.70
N HIS A 73 24.23 9.86 -11.74
CA HIS A 73 25.42 9.02 -11.94
C HIS A 73 25.43 7.89 -10.90
N PRO A 74 24.54 6.90 -11.02
CA PRO A 74 24.39 5.86 -10.02
C PRO A 74 25.62 4.93 -9.95
N PRO A 75 26.06 4.52 -8.75
CA PRO A 75 26.87 3.31 -8.60
C PRO A 75 26.18 2.10 -9.23
N SER A 76 26.96 1.05 -9.51
CA SER A 76 26.44 -0.14 -10.20
C SER A 76 25.20 -0.73 -9.51
N VAL A 77 24.24 -1.24 -10.29
CA VAL A 77 23.00 -1.84 -9.77
C VAL A 77 23.30 -2.94 -8.75
N ARG A 78 24.29 -3.80 -9.03
CA ARG A 78 24.73 -4.86 -8.12
C ARG A 78 25.19 -4.29 -6.78
N TYR A 79 26.00 -3.22 -6.80
CA TYR A 79 26.51 -2.60 -5.59
C TYR A 79 25.38 -1.98 -4.76
N ARG A 80 24.51 -1.19 -5.39
CA ARG A 80 23.36 -0.55 -4.71
C ARG A 80 22.44 -1.59 -4.07
N ARG A 81 22.16 -2.70 -4.77
CA ARG A 81 21.36 -3.80 -4.22
C ARG A 81 22.01 -4.38 -2.97
N LEU A 82 23.30 -4.70 -3.01
CA LEU A 82 24.00 -5.27 -1.85
C LEU A 82 24.06 -4.29 -0.67
N PHE A 83 24.25 -2.99 -0.94
CA PHE A 83 24.22 -1.95 0.08
C PHE A 83 22.85 -1.85 0.75
N LEU A 84 21.77 -1.75 -0.04
CA LEU A 84 20.39 -1.71 0.48
C LEU A 84 20.04 -2.99 1.25
N SER A 85 20.43 -4.17 0.76
CA SER A 85 20.24 -5.43 1.50
C SER A 85 20.95 -5.44 2.86
N GLN A 86 22.09 -4.76 3.01
CA GLN A 86 22.78 -4.64 4.29
C GLN A 86 22.11 -3.66 5.25
N LEU A 87 21.48 -2.60 4.74
CA LEU A 87 20.65 -1.69 5.52
C LEU A 87 19.38 -2.40 6.00
N ILE A 88 18.63 -3.04 5.09
CA ILE A 88 17.43 -3.84 5.36
C ILE A 88 17.72 -4.87 6.45
N LYS A 89 18.75 -5.70 6.26
CA LYS A 89 19.11 -6.75 7.23
C LYS A 89 19.36 -6.21 8.64
N ARG A 90 19.97 -5.04 8.77
CA ARG A 90 20.28 -4.42 10.07
C ARG A 90 19.06 -3.80 10.71
N HIS A 91 18.24 -3.16 9.90
CA HIS A 91 16.96 -2.60 10.35
C HIS A 91 16.02 -3.71 10.83
N GLU A 92 15.86 -4.79 10.06
CA GLU A 92 15.05 -5.95 10.46
C GLU A 92 15.60 -6.62 11.74
N ALA A 93 16.92 -6.71 11.88
CA ALA A 93 17.55 -7.26 13.10
C ALA A 93 17.28 -6.43 14.36
N SER A 94 16.94 -5.14 14.21
CA SER A 94 16.55 -4.28 15.34
C SER A 94 15.09 -4.50 15.78
N GLY A 95 14.30 -5.29 15.04
CA GLY A 95 12.90 -5.59 15.37
C GLY A 95 11.94 -4.40 15.20
N ARG A 96 12.36 -3.38 14.46
CA ARG A 96 11.61 -2.12 14.25
C ARG A 96 10.67 -2.20 13.04
N GLU A 97 9.70 -1.29 12.99
CA GLU A 97 8.78 -1.16 11.85
C GLU A 97 9.55 -0.77 10.58
N PRO A 98 9.30 -1.44 9.43
CA PRO A 98 9.92 -1.14 8.13
C PRO A 98 9.89 0.34 7.78
N LEU A 99 11.03 0.88 7.32
CA LEU A 99 11.10 2.27 6.83
C LEU A 99 10.66 2.34 5.36
N ASP A 100 9.57 3.02 5.06
CA ASP A 100 8.92 2.96 3.73
C ASP A 100 9.84 3.35 2.57
N GLU A 101 10.70 4.36 2.72
CA GLU A 101 11.65 4.76 1.66
C GLU A 101 12.64 3.65 1.28
N LEU A 102 12.81 2.65 2.15
CA LEU A 102 13.64 1.47 1.91
C LEU A 102 12.86 0.33 1.22
N TYR A 103 11.53 0.31 1.41
CA TYR A 103 10.64 -0.77 0.97
C TYR A 103 9.70 -0.37 -0.17
N ASP A 104 9.70 0.90 -0.59
CA ASP A 104 8.92 1.38 -1.73
C ASP A 104 9.38 0.77 -3.04
N CYS A 105 8.43 0.24 -3.80
CA CYS A 105 8.65 -0.33 -5.10
C CYS A 105 7.53 0.03 -6.06
N TYR A 106 7.83 -0.03 -7.36
CA TYR A 106 6.81 0.07 -8.38
C TYR A 106 6.44 -1.34 -8.86
N LYS A 107 5.15 -1.68 -8.80
CA LYS A 107 4.59 -2.85 -9.47
C LYS A 107 3.78 -2.39 -10.66
N SER A 108 3.81 -3.14 -11.75
CA SER A 108 3.02 -2.85 -12.94
C SER A 108 2.23 -4.07 -13.35
N TYR A 109 0.94 -3.85 -13.59
CA TYR A 109 -0.05 -4.86 -13.92
C TYR A 109 -0.54 -4.60 -15.34
N LEU A 110 -0.33 -5.58 -16.22
CA LEU A 110 -0.70 -5.43 -17.64
C LEU A 110 -2.18 -5.77 -17.82
N LEU A 111 -2.89 -4.88 -18.52
CA LEU A 111 -4.31 -5.06 -18.82
C LEU A 111 -4.48 -5.68 -20.22
N PRO A 112 -5.56 -6.45 -20.45
CA PRO A 112 -5.84 -7.05 -21.76
C PRO A 112 -5.99 -6.02 -22.91
N CYS A 113 -6.33 -4.77 -22.58
CA CYS A 113 -6.44 -3.67 -23.54
C CYS A 113 -5.08 -3.13 -24.03
N GLY A 114 -3.96 -3.65 -23.52
CA GLY A 114 -2.60 -3.22 -23.87
C GLY A 114 -2.04 -2.10 -22.98
N GLU A 115 -2.88 -1.50 -22.13
CA GLU A 115 -2.48 -0.53 -21.12
C GLU A 115 -1.88 -1.23 -19.88
N ALA A 116 -1.30 -0.43 -18.97
CA ALA A 116 -0.79 -0.90 -17.70
C ALA A 116 -1.32 -0.07 -16.53
N VAL A 117 -1.41 -0.71 -15.36
CA VAL A 117 -1.61 -0.07 -14.06
C VAL A 117 -0.28 -0.11 -13.32
N SER A 118 0.35 1.04 -13.09
CA SER A 118 1.59 1.13 -12.32
C SER A 118 1.31 1.70 -10.93
N LEU A 119 1.75 1.01 -9.88
CA LEU A 119 1.49 1.39 -8.49
C LEU A 119 2.81 1.49 -7.75
N SER A 120 2.99 2.58 -7.00
CA SER A 120 3.91 2.64 -5.89
C SER A 120 3.30 1.88 -4.71
N GLU A 121 4.00 0.85 -4.24
CA GLU A 121 3.58 -0.04 -3.15
C GLU A 121 4.73 -0.26 -2.17
N SER A 122 4.40 -0.51 -0.92
CA SER A 122 5.36 -1.05 0.04
C SER A 122 5.66 -2.52 -0.29
N THR A 123 6.88 -2.96 -0.02
CA THR A 123 7.23 -4.40 -0.01
C THR A 123 6.98 -5.04 1.36
N ALA A 124 6.74 -4.22 2.39
CA ALA A 124 6.31 -4.68 3.70
C ALA A 124 4.78 -4.82 3.76
N VAL A 125 4.28 -5.97 4.23
CA VAL A 125 2.83 -6.25 4.33
C VAL A 125 2.13 -5.33 5.33
N ILE A 126 2.83 -4.94 6.39
CA ILE A 126 2.39 -3.96 7.37
C ILE A 126 3.42 -2.82 7.33
N SER A 127 2.95 -1.61 7.06
CA SER A 127 3.75 -0.41 7.04
C SER A 127 2.86 0.78 7.38
N GLU A 128 3.41 1.77 8.09
CA GLU A 128 2.68 2.91 8.65
C GLU A 128 1.44 2.52 9.47
N GLY A 129 1.52 1.40 10.21
CA GLY A 129 0.40 0.86 10.99
C GLY A 129 -0.81 0.40 10.16
N THR A 130 -0.67 0.28 8.84
CA THR A 130 -1.73 -0.16 7.91
C THR A 130 -1.27 -1.32 7.05
N THR A 131 -2.23 -1.97 6.40
CA THR A 131 -2.00 -3.01 5.37
C THR A 131 -2.44 -2.55 3.98
N GLY A 132 -2.91 -1.30 3.85
CA GLY A 132 -3.44 -0.74 2.61
C GLY A 132 -2.38 -0.28 1.60
N LEU A 133 -1.09 -0.30 1.98
CA LEU A 133 0.04 0.10 1.13
C LEU A 133 0.58 -1.02 0.23
N VAL A 134 -0.07 -2.19 0.25
CA VAL A 134 0.26 -3.33 -0.62
C VAL A 134 -0.98 -3.79 -1.39
N THR A 135 -0.77 -4.27 -2.61
CA THR A 135 -1.84 -4.93 -3.37
C THR A 135 -2.12 -6.34 -2.79
N TRP A 136 -3.37 -6.57 -2.38
CA TRP A 136 -3.87 -7.87 -1.92
C TRP A 136 -4.42 -8.72 -3.06
N GLU A 137 -4.40 -10.06 -2.91
CA GLU A 137 -4.98 -10.97 -3.92
C GLU A 137 -6.48 -10.71 -4.18
N ALA A 138 -7.22 -10.24 -3.17
CA ALA A 138 -8.62 -9.84 -3.32
C ALA A 138 -8.81 -8.71 -4.35
N ALA A 139 -7.90 -7.72 -4.37
CA ALA A 139 -7.96 -6.61 -5.31
C ALA A 139 -7.66 -7.06 -6.75
N LEU A 140 -6.68 -7.97 -6.90
CA LEU A 140 -6.38 -8.60 -8.19
C LEU A 140 -7.58 -9.38 -8.72
N TYR A 141 -8.21 -10.18 -7.87
CA TYR A 141 -9.41 -10.96 -8.21
C TYR A 141 -10.58 -10.03 -8.60
N LEU A 142 -10.78 -8.92 -7.89
CA LEU A 142 -11.83 -7.94 -8.21
C LEU A 142 -11.60 -7.27 -9.55
N ALA A 143 -10.35 -6.88 -9.81
CA ALA A 143 -9.97 -6.27 -11.07
C ALA A 143 -10.21 -7.22 -12.24
N GLU A 144 -9.81 -8.50 -12.14
CA GLU A 144 -10.09 -9.50 -13.18
C GLU A 144 -11.58 -9.67 -13.44
N TRP A 145 -12.39 -9.77 -12.38
CA TRP A 145 -13.83 -9.88 -12.52
C TRP A 145 -14.43 -8.63 -13.19
N ALA A 146 -13.95 -7.44 -12.83
CA ALA A 146 -14.43 -6.20 -13.43
C ALA A 146 -14.09 -6.11 -14.93
N LEU A 147 -12.93 -6.63 -15.35
CA LEU A 147 -12.54 -6.72 -16.75
C LEU A 147 -13.46 -7.64 -17.58
N GLU A 148 -14.04 -8.66 -16.97
CA GLU A 148 -15.05 -9.54 -17.60
C GLU A 148 -16.47 -8.96 -17.55
N ASN A 149 -16.75 -8.13 -16.56
CA ASN A 149 -18.08 -7.62 -16.24
C ASN A 149 -18.15 -6.10 -16.40
N THR A 150 -17.58 -5.58 -17.49
CA THR A 150 -17.47 -4.13 -17.75
C THR A 150 -18.83 -3.42 -17.65
N HIS A 151 -19.91 -4.07 -18.06
CA HIS A 151 -21.30 -3.59 -17.99
C HIS A 151 -21.76 -3.21 -16.56
N ALA A 152 -21.14 -3.77 -15.52
CA ALA A 152 -21.42 -3.41 -14.13
C ALA A 152 -20.87 -2.02 -13.74
N PHE A 153 -20.04 -1.42 -14.60
CA PHE A 153 -19.34 -0.15 -14.35
C PHE A 153 -19.57 0.88 -15.45
N THR A 154 -19.84 0.47 -16.69
CA THR A 154 -20.01 1.38 -17.83
C THR A 154 -21.08 2.44 -17.55
N ASP A 155 -20.70 3.71 -17.75
CA ASP A 155 -21.52 4.90 -17.52
C ASP A 155 -22.06 5.05 -16.08
N ARG A 156 -21.52 4.33 -15.10
CA ARG A 156 -21.97 4.40 -13.70
C ARG A 156 -21.07 5.27 -12.83
N THR A 157 -21.67 5.79 -11.75
CA THR A 157 -20.95 6.36 -10.61
C THR A 157 -20.52 5.22 -9.71
N VAL A 158 -19.21 5.00 -9.58
CA VAL A 158 -18.62 3.89 -8.81
C VAL A 158 -17.96 4.42 -7.54
N LEU A 159 -18.17 3.74 -6.43
CA LEU A 159 -17.47 3.98 -5.16
C LEU A 159 -16.69 2.71 -4.78
N GLU A 160 -15.40 2.85 -4.48
CA GLU A 160 -14.57 1.75 -3.97
C GLU A 160 -14.24 1.95 -2.49
N LEU A 161 -14.61 0.97 -1.66
CA LEU A 161 -14.37 0.98 -0.22
C LEU A 161 -13.03 0.32 0.10
N GLY A 162 -12.17 1.02 0.84
CA GLY A 162 -10.85 0.49 1.20
C GLY A 162 -10.01 0.24 -0.04
N SER A 163 -9.84 1.28 -0.86
CA SER A 163 -9.17 1.21 -2.17
C SER A 163 -7.70 0.80 -2.06
N GLY A 164 -7.07 0.94 -0.89
CA GLY A 164 -5.66 0.66 -0.72
C GLY A 164 -4.81 1.50 -1.68
N VAL A 165 -3.83 0.86 -2.32
CA VAL A 165 -3.00 1.47 -3.36
C VAL A 165 -3.71 1.74 -4.70
N GLY A 166 -4.96 1.30 -4.87
CA GLY A 166 -5.82 1.70 -5.99
C GLY A 166 -5.84 0.79 -7.21
N LEU A 167 -5.30 -0.44 -7.11
CA LEU A 167 -5.22 -1.38 -8.25
C LEU A 167 -6.56 -1.53 -8.99
N THR A 168 -7.60 -1.93 -8.26
CA THR A 168 -8.90 -2.26 -8.85
C THR A 168 -9.48 -1.06 -9.57
N GLY A 169 -9.63 0.07 -8.87
CA GLY A 169 -10.27 1.24 -9.47
C GLY A 169 -9.50 1.82 -10.64
N ILE A 170 -8.17 1.78 -10.63
CA ILE A 170 -7.38 2.23 -11.78
C ILE A 170 -7.61 1.28 -12.99
N ALA A 171 -7.67 -0.03 -12.76
CA ALA A 171 -7.99 -1.01 -13.81
C ALA A 171 -9.41 -0.79 -14.39
N VAL A 172 -10.40 -0.54 -13.52
CA VAL A 172 -11.79 -0.24 -13.89
C VAL A 172 -11.87 1.05 -14.70
N CYS A 173 -11.21 2.12 -14.25
CA CYS A 173 -11.20 3.41 -14.96
C CYS A 173 -10.63 3.27 -16.38
N ARG A 174 -9.60 2.44 -16.55
CA ARG A 174 -8.96 2.22 -17.86
C ARG A 174 -9.74 1.31 -18.81
N SER A 175 -10.56 0.39 -18.28
CA SER A 175 -11.08 -0.72 -19.08
C SER A 175 -12.61 -0.80 -19.14
N CYS A 176 -13.32 -0.19 -18.18
CA CYS A 176 -14.76 -0.37 -18.02
C CYS A 176 -15.59 0.89 -18.28
N SER A 177 -14.93 2.04 -18.55
CA SER A 177 -15.57 3.32 -18.90
C SER A 177 -16.67 3.79 -17.91
N PRO A 178 -16.38 3.93 -16.61
CA PRO A 178 -17.35 4.51 -15.69
C PRO A 178 -17.61 6.01 -15.99
N SER A 179 -18.74 6.54 -15.54
CA SER A 179 -19.00 7.99 -15.58
C SER A 179 -18.11 8.74 -14.58
N SER A 180 -18.02 8.20 -13.37
CA SER A 180 -17.14 8.70 -12.31
C SER A 180 -16.71 7.59 -11.36
N TYR A 181 -15.55 7.74 -10.76
CA TYR A 181 -14.99 6.79 -9.83
C TYR A 181 -14.47 7.50 -8.56
N MET A 182 -15.02 7.13 -7.41
CA MET A 182 -14.57 7.61 -6.11
C MET A 182 -13.77 6.49 -5.43
N PHE A 183 -12.47 6.71 -5.30
CA PHE A 183 -11.63 5.90 -4.43
C PHE A 183 -11.79 6.38 -2.99
N SER A 184 -11.87 5.46 -2.04
CA SER A 184 -12.00 5.79 -0.62
C SER A 184 -11.20 4.86 0.29
N ASP A 185 -10.66 5.42 1.36
CA ASP A 185 -9.96 4.73 2.44
C ASP A 185 -10.05 5.55 3.73
N CYS A 186 -9.77 4.94 4.89
CA CYS A 186 -9.75 5.64 6.19
C CYS A 186 -8.34 6.09 6.58
N HIS A 187 -7.29 5.40 6.12
CA HIS A 187 -5.92 5.73 6.51
C HIS A 187 -5.34 6.85 5.63
N LEU A 188 -4.90 7.95 6.25
CA LEU A 188 -4.36 9.12 5.55
C LEU A 188 -3.11 8.80 4.72
N SER A 189 -2.24 7.92 5.20
CA SER A 189 -1.05 7.46 4.48
C SER A 189 -1.42 6.70 3.19
N VAL A 190 -2.41 5.80 3.28
CA VAL A 190 -2.98 5.09 2.14
C VAL A 190 -3.57 6.08 1.14
N LEU A 191 -4.37 7.05 1.60
CA LEU A 191 -4.95 8.08 0.72
C LEU A 191 -3.88 8.95 0.04
N HIS A 192 -2.77 9.25 0.71
CA HIS A 192 -1.66 9.96 0.08
C HIS A 192 -1.06 9.14 -1.05
N ARG A 193 -0.68 7.88 -0.77
CA ARG A 193 -0.12 6.96 -1.77
C ARG A 193 -1.07 6.72 -2.94
N LEU A 194 -2.36 6.58 -2.64
CA LEU A 194 -3.42 6.38 -3.62
C LEU A 194 -3.56 7.57 -4.57
N ARG A 195 -3.47 8.81 -4.07
CA ARG A 195 -3.47 10.01 -4.94
C ARG A 195 -2.27 10.00 -5.89
N ASP A 196 -1.09 9.68 -5.38
CA ASP A 196 0.12 9.58 -6.19
C ASP A 196 -0.03 8.49 -7.27
N ASN A 197 -0.64 7.34 -6.93
CA ASN A 197 -0.90 6.27 -7.89
C ASN A 197 -1.96 6.64 -8.94
N VAL A 198 -3.03 7.35 -8.56
CA VAL A 198 -4.04 7.87 -9.49
C VAL A 198 -3.40 8.84 -10.49
N GLN A 199 -2.54 9.75 -10.00
CA GLN A 199 -1.79 10.68 -10.83
C GLN A 199 -0.76 9.98 -11.72
N LEU A 200 -0.02 8.99 -11.18
CA LEU A 200 0.94 8.18 -11.90
C LEU A 200 0.32 7.47 -13.11
N ASN A 201 -0.97 7.10 -13.00
CA ASN A 201 -1.73 6.49 -14.08
C ASN A 201 -2.47 7.50 -14.96
N GLY A 202 -2.24 8.80 -14.78
CA GLY A 202 -2.79 9.88 -15.61
C GLY A 202 -4.31 9.99 -15.55
N LEU A 203 -4.94 9.60 -14.44
CA LEU A 203 -6.39 9.66 -14.25
C LEU A 203 -6.85 11.01 -13.67
N ASP A 204 -5.95 11.77 -13.04
CA ASP A 204 -6.20 13.09 -12.47
C ASP A 204 -6.49 14.17 -13.52
N ASN A 205 -5.99 13.98 -14.75
CA ASN A 205 -6.10 14.92 -15.87
C ASN A 205 -7.21 14.57 -16.87
N GLN A 206 -8.05 13.57 -16.58
CA GLN A 206 -9.11 13.13 -17.49
C GLN A 206 -10.47 13.72 -17.15
N ASN A 207 -11.24 14.05 -18.18
CA ASN A 207 -12.63 14.48 -18.02
C ASN A 207 -13.59 13.28 -17.87
N SER A 208 -13.17 12.08 -18.26
CA SER A 208 -13.97 10.86 -18.20
C SER A 208 -13.06 9.63 -18.07
N PRO A 209 -13.22 8.81 -17.01
CA PRO A 209 -14.11 9.03 -15.87
C PRO A 209 -13.67 10.22 -15.02
N ARG A 210 -14.63 10.90 -14.37
CA ARG A 210 -14.29 11.85 -13.29
C ARG A 210 -13.79 11.05 -12.08
N VAL A 211 -12.55 11.26 -11.66
CA VAL A 211 -11.92 10.53 -10.55
C VAL A 211 -11.76 11.42 -9.32
N SER A 212 -11.99 10.86 -8.12
CA SER A 212 -11.67 11.50 -6.84
C SER A 212 -11.12 10.50 -5.81
N VAL A 213 -10.31 10.99 -4.87
CA VAL A 213 -9.74 10.21 -3.76
C VAL A 213 -10.14 10.86 -2.44
N GLU A 214 -11.07 10.22 -1.74
CA GLU A 214 -11.76 10.80 -0.59
C GLU A 214 -11.48 10.01 0.70
N HIS A 215 -11.37 10.72 1.82
CA HIS A 215 -11.32 10.10 3.13
C HIS A 215 -12.71 9.61 3.53
N LEU A 216 -12.84 8.33 3.86
CA LEU A 216 -14.09 7.73 4.28
C LEU A 216 -13.87 6.73 5.41
N ASP A 217 -14.16 7.18 6.63
CA ASP A 217 -14.20 6.31 7.80
C ASP A 217 -15.59 5.70 7.94
N TRP A 218 -15.66 4.36 7.89
CA TRP A 218 -16.89 3.60 7.97
C TRP A 218 -17.62 3.74 9.31
N GLU A 219 -16.87 3.91 10.39
CA GLU A 219 -17.44 4.02 11.74
C GLU A 219 -18.07 5.41 11.91
N GLU A 220 -17.45 6.43 11.33
CA GLU A 220 -17.87 7.83 11.49
C GLU A 220 -18.79 8.37 10.38
N VAL A 221 -18.82 7.74 9.19
CA VAL A 221 -19.58 8.27 8.04
C VAL A 221 -21.06 8.39 8.35
N THR A 222 -21.64 9.55 8.02
CA THR A 222 -23.07 9.82 8.21
C THR A 222 -23.91 9.33 7.03
N GLU A 223 -25.18 9.06 7.30
CA GLU A 223 -26.17 8.71 6.27
C GLU A 223 -26.27 9.76 5.15
N LYS A 224 -26.18 11.04 5.53
CA LYS A 224 -26.24 12.16 4.59
C LYS A 224 -25.08 12.13 3.62
N GLN A 225 -23.85 11.92 4.11
CA GLN A 225 -22.67 11.80 3.27
C GLN A 225 -22.79 10.63 2.29
N LEU A 226 -23.24 9.46 2.75
CA LEU A 226 -23.44 8.30 1.86
C LEU A 226 -24.46 8.59 0.74
N ARG A 227 -25.54 9.31 1.03
CA ARG A 227 -26.54 9.70 0.03
C ARG A 227 -26.01 10.71 -0.98
N GLU A 228 -25.13 11.61 -0.55
CA GLU A 228 -24.51 12.64 -1.40
C GLU A 228 -23.51 12.04 -2.41
N ILE A 229 -22.87 10.91 -2.07
CA ILE A 229 -22.00 10.19 -3.02
C ILE A 229 -22.81 9.71 -4.24
N GLY A 230 -24.03 9.21 -4.03
CA GLY A 230 -24.92 8.80 -5.12
C GLY A 230 -24.35 7.68 -6.00
N ALA A 231 -23.55 6.78 -5.42
CA ALA A 231 -22.96 5.66 -6.15
C ALA A 231 -24.04 4.69 -6.65
N ALA A 232 -23.94 4.31 -7.92
CA ALA A 232 -24.79 3.28 -8.54
C ALA A 232 -24.15 1.89 -8.43
N THR A 233 -22.82 1.83 -8.37
CA THR A 233 -22.06 0.61 -8.12
C THR A 233 -21.11 0.86 -6.97
N VAL A 234 -21.05 -0.06 -6.01
CA VAL A 234 -20.10 0.02 -4.91
C VAL A 234 -19.32 -1.28 -4.84
N ILE A 235 -18.00 -1.18 -4.73
CA ILE A 235 -17.12 -2.34 -4.67
C ILE A 235 -16.20 -2.27 -3.47
N ALA A 236 -15.80 -3.43 -2.96
CA ALA A 236 -14.79 -3.53 -1.90
C ALA A 236 -13.99 -4.83 -2.05
N ALA A 237 -12.67 -4.73 -1.88
CA ALA A 237 -11.78 -5.88 -1.85
C ALA A 237 -10.91 -5.81 -0.59
N GLY A 238 -10.93 -6.88 0.22
CA GLY A 238 -10.16 -6.89 1.45
C GLY A 238 -9.85 -8.30 1.93
N ARG A 239 -8.87 -8.37 2.84
CA ARG A 239 -8.44 -9.66 3.40
C ARG A 239 -9.50 -10.30 4.29
N ASN A 240 -10.31 -9.46 4.94
CA ASN A 240 -11.39 -9.87 5.83
C ASN A 240 -12.57 -8.91 5.68
N MET A 241 -13.79 -9.46 5.66
CA MET A 241 -15.05 -8.70 5.77
C MET A 241 -15.28 -8.09 7.17
N VAL A 242 -14.25 -7.96 8.00
CA VAL A 242 -14.41 -7.43 9.38
C VAL A 242 -15.02 -6.04 9.38
N TRP A 243 -14.70 -5.23 8.38
CA TRP A 243 -15.30 -3.92 8.17
C TRP A 243 -16.82 -3.99 7.94
N LEU A 244 -17.35 -5.04 7.29
CA LEU A 244 -18.80 -5.23 7.15
C LEU A 244 -19.49 -5.50 8.49
N TYR A 245 -18.78 -6.03 9.49
CA TYR A 245 -19.32 -6.11 10.85
C TYR A 245 -19.39 -4.74 11.50
N SER A 246 -18.42 -3.85 11.26
CA SER A 246 -18.44 -2.48 11.78
C SER A 246 -19.50 -1.59 11.12
N ILE A 247 -19.86 -1.86 9.85
CA ILE A 247 -20.90 -1.09 9.19
C ILE A 247 -22.27 -1.49 9.74
N GLN A 248 -22.91 -0.55 10.45
CA GLN A 248 -24.29 -0.72 10.91
C GLN A 248 -25.22 -1.03 9.72
N SER A 249 -26.15 -1.98 9.89
CA SER A 249 -27.09 -2.44 8.84
C SER A 249 -27.85 -1.31 8.15
N VAL A 250 -28.03 -0.16 8.82
CA VAL A 250 -28.67 1.04 8.27
C VAL A 250 -27.79 1.74 7.23
N LYS A 251 -26.48 1.91 7.50
CA LYS A 251 -25.54 2.53 6.56
C LYS A 251 -25.41 1.68 5.29
N LEU A 252 -25.34 0.36 5.44
CA LEU A 252 -25.38 -0.58 4.32
C LEU A 252 -26.65 -0.38 3.49
N LYS A 253 -27.84 -0.39 4.11
CA LYS A 253 -29.13 -0.11 3.43
C LYS A 253 -29.19 1.20 2.67
N ILE A 254 -28.46 2.21 3.10
CA ILE A 254 -28.41 3.52 2.43
C ILE A 254 -27.52 3.48 1.18
N LEU A 255 -26.38 2.79 1.26
CA LEU A 255 -25.56 2.50 0.10
C LEU A 255 -26.34 1.67 -0.94
N PHE A 256 -27.16 0.71 -0.51
CA PHE A 256 -27.97 -0.10 -1.43
C PHE A 256 -29.19 0.61 -2.00
N LYS A 257 -29.77 1.58 -1.28
CA LYS A 257 -30.92 2.40 -1.73
C LYS A 257 -30.48 3.75 -2.27
N GLY A 258 -29.41 3.80 -3.07
CA GLY A 258 -29.01 5.03 -3.77
C GLY A 258 -30.22 5.75 -4.36
N ASN A 259 -30.18 7.08 -4.48
CA ASN A 259 -31.32 7.93 -4.89
C ASN A 259 -31.86 7.63 -6.32
N VAL A 260 -31.43 6.55 -6.96
CA VAL A 260 -31.84 6.10 -8.29
C VAL A 260 -32.68 4.82 -8.14
N PRO A 261 -33.90 4.74 -8.71
CA PRO A 261 -34.78 3.56 -8.59
C PRO A 261 -34.26 2.27 -9.24
N SER A 262 -33.05 2.27 -9.81
CA SER A 262 -32.42 1.09 -10.37
C SER A 262 -31.53 0.43 -9.32
N VAL A 263 -31.67 -0.90 -9.19
CA VAL A 263 -30.87 -1.79 -8.35
C VAL A 263 -29.39 -1.37 -8.38
N GLY A 264 -28.89 -0.84 -7.25
CA GLY A 264 -27.46 -0.61 -7.09
C GLY A 264 -26.77 -1.95 -6.93
N ASP A 265 -25.76 -2.22 -7.75
CA ASP A 265 -25.00 -3.47 -7.65
C ASP A 265 -23.84 -3.26 -6.66
N PHE A 266 -23.83 -4.04 -5.58
CA PHE A 266 -22.77 -4.00 -4.57
C PHE A 266 -21.98 -5.30 -4.61
N PHE A 267 -20.67 -5.19 -4.83
CA PHE A 267 -19.77 -6.33 -4.94
C PHE A 267 -18.72 -6.29 -3.83
N THR A 268 -18.56 -7.41 -3.14
CA THR A 268 -17.53 -7.59 -2.13
C THR A 268 -16.70 -8.81 -2.42
N ILE A 269 -15.40 -8.71 -2.18
CA ILE A 269 -14.51 -9.86 -2.28
C ILE A 269 -13.76 -10.02 -0.98
N ASN A 270 -13.72 -11.26 -0.52
CA ASN A 270 -13.03 -11.66 0.68
C ASN A 270 -12.07 -12.82 0.38
N THR A 271 -10.84 -12.73 0.86
CA THR A 271 -9.97 -13.91 0.97
C THR A 271 -10.40 -14.69 2.22
N ALA A 272 -11.00 -15.86 2.05
CA ALA A 272 -11.53 -16.68 3.14
C ALA A 272 -10.40 -17.20 4.04
N TYR A 273 -10.06 -16.43 5.08
CA TYR A 273 -9.41 -16.91 6.29
C TYR A 273 -10.40 -17.04 7.46
N VAL A 274 -11.58 -16.45 7.33
CA VAL A 274 -12.65 -16.45 8.35
C VAL A 274 -13.84 -17.24 7.82
N ASN A 275 -14.30 -18.21 8.63
CA ASN A 275 -15.43 -19.12 8.41
C ASN A 275 -16.59 -18.44 7.65
N SER A 276 -16.88 -18.87 6.40
CA SER A 276 -17.97 -18.35 5.54
C SER A 276 -19.32 -18.30 6.27
N VAL A 277 -19.57 -19.28 7.14
CA VAL A 277 -20.74 -19.36 8.03
C VAL A 277 -20.97 -18.10 8.88
N LYS A 278 -19.90 -17.41 9.32
CA LYS A 278 -20.03 -16.17 10.11
C LYS A 278 -20.47 -14.98 9.26
N ASN A 279 -20.02 -14.92 8.00
CA ASN A 279 -20.42 -13.87 7.07
C ASN A 279 -21.91 -14.01 6.73
N ASP A 280 -22.33 -15.23 6.38
CA ASP A 280 -23.73 -15.53 6.06
C ASP A 280 -24.66 -15.17 7.22
N LEU A 281 -24.27 -15.53 8.45
CA LEU A 281 -25.06 -15.23 9.65
C LEU A 281 -25.26 -13.72 9.84
N TYR A 282 -24.21 -12.91 9.70
CA TYR A 282 -24.31 -11.47 9.91
C TYR A 282 -25.12 -10.78 8.81
N ILE A 283 -24.89 -11.15 7.56
CA ILE A 283 -25.65 -10.66 6.42
C ILE A 283 -27.14 -11.01 6.60
N CYS A 284 -27.46 -12.24 7.01
CA CYS A 284 -28.83 -12.63 7.33
C CYS A 284 -29.44 -11.79 8.45
N ILE A 285 -28.71 -11.54 9.54
CA ILE A 285 -29.18 -10.71 10.66
C ILE A 285 -29.48 -9.27 10.21
N SER A 286 -28.71 -8.73 9.28
CA SER A 286 -28.91 -7.37 8.76
C SER A 286 -30.13 -7.22 7.82
N GLY A 287 -30.70 -8.35 7.37
CA GLY A 287 -31.78 -8.41 6.38
C GLY A 287 -31.33 -8.05 4.97
N ILE A 288 -30.04 -8.18 4.68
CA ILE A 288 -29.44 -8.02 3.35
C ILE A 288 -29.45 -9.39 2.68
N GLN A 289 -29.89 -9.46 1.43
CA GLN A 289 -29.76 -10.69 0.64
C GLN A 289 -28.37 -10.72 0.00
N HIS A 290 -27.82 -11.91 -0.19
CA HIS A 290 -26.54 -12.06 -0.85
C HIS A 290 -26.50 -13.29 -1.75
N GLU A 291 -25.59 -13.26 -2.71
CA GLU A 291 -25.28 -14.35 -3.60
C GLU A 291 -23.76 -14.51 -3.67
N VAL A 292 -23.28 -15.72 -3.41
CA VAL A 292 -21.88 -16.08 -3.66
C VAL A 292 -21.73 -16.27 -5.16
N MET A 293 -20.90 -15.43 -5.76
CA MET A 293 -20.65 -15.48 -7.20
C MET A 293 -19.72 -16.65 -7.50
N THR A 294 -20.28 -17.67 -8.13
CA THR A 294 -19.59 -18.91 -8.49
C THR A 294 -19.39 -18.94 -10.01
N GLY A 295 -18.28 -18.38 -10.47
CA GLY A 295 -17.92 -18.34 -11.89
C GLY A 295 -16.41 -18.26 -12.06
N PRO A 296 -15.87 -18.77 -13.19
CA PRO A 296 -14.46 -18.56 -13.49
C PRO A 296 -14.20 -17.07 -13.66
N VAL A 297 -13.06 -16.62 -13.15
CA VAL A 297 -12.55 -15.27 -13.36
C VAL A 297 -11.36 -15.36 -14.30
N THR A 298 -11.27 -14.47 -15.27
CA THR A 298 -10.15 -14.42 -16.24
C THR A 298 -8.83 -14.38 -15.49
N HIS A 299 -7.83 -15.07 -16.01
CA HIS A 299 -6.50 -15.14 -15.39
C HIS A 299 -5.59 -14.10 -16.03
N VAL A 300 -5.81 -12.83 -15.71
CA VAL A 300 -5.02 -11.69 -16.22
C VAL A 300 -3.77 -11.50 -15.37
N PHE A 301 -3.90 -11.60 -14.05
CA PHE A 301 -2.82 -11.34 -13.10
C PHE A 301 -2.29 -12.61 -12.44
N PHE A 302 -1.02 -12.55 -12.07
CA PHE A 302 -0.32 -13.63 -11.37
C PHE A 302 -0.35 -13.39 -9.85
N TYR A 303 -1.03 -14.28 -9.13
CA TYR A 303 -1.06 -14.32 -7.66
C TYR A 303 -1.38 -15.72 -7.17
N ASN A 304 -1.24 -15.95 -5.86
CA ASN A 304 -1.50 -17.26 -5.26
C ASN A 304 -3.01 -17.58 -5.23
N ARG A 305 -3.47 -18.44 -6.14
CA ARG A 305 -4.87 -18.90 -6.22
C ARG A 305 -5.19 -20.09 -5.31
N GLN A 306 -4.24 -20.55 -4.49
CA GLN A 306 -4.52 -21.57 -3.47
C GLN A 306 -5.32 -20.99 -2.29
N ALA A 307 -5.29 -19.66 -2.11
CA ALA A 307 -6.17 -18.99 -1.18
C ALA A 307 -7.61 -19.06 -1.71
N THR A 308 -8.55 -19.49 -0.86
CA THR A 308 -9.97 -19.45 -1.19
C THR A 308 -10.41 -17.99 -1.23
N ILE A 309 -10.76 -17.48 -2.40
CA ILE A 309 -11.31 -16.13 -2.57
C ILE A 309 -12.78 -16.27 -2.91
N GLU A 310 -13.65 -15.64 -2.12
CA GLU A 310 -15.09 -15.62 -2.33
C GLU A 310 -15.52 -14.21 -2.73
N MET A 311 -16.25 -14.12 -3.84
CA MET A 311 -16.92 -12.90 -4.26
C MET A 311 -18.40 -13.00 -3.89
N ILE A 312 -18.92 -11.97 -3.24
CA ILE A 312 -20.28 -11.90 -2.74
C ILE A 312 -20.92 -10.65 -3.31
N LYS A 313 -22.04 -10.85 -4.00
CA LYS A 313 -22.94 -9.77 -4.43
C LYS A 313 -24.02 -9.57 -3.38
N LEU A 314 -24.27 -8.32 -2.99
CA LEU A 314 -25.28 -7.96 -1.99
C LEU A 314 -26.48 -7.28 -2.64
N TYR A 315 -27.68 -7.57 -2.12
CA TYR A 315 -28.98 -7.07 -2.59
C TYR A 315 -29.84 -6.59 -1.40
N VAL A 316 -30.66 -5.56 -1.60
CA VAL A 316 -31.63 -5.03 -0.62
C VAL A 316 -32.99 -4.80 -1.24
#